data_AF-A0A6J7L7U9-F1
#
_entry.id   AF-A0A6J7L7U9-F1
#
_cell.length_a   1.000
_cell.length_b   1.000
_cell.length_c   1.000
_cell.angle_alpha   90.00
_cell.angle_beta   90.00
_cell.angle_gamma   90.00
#
_symmetry.space_group_name_H-M   'P 1'
#
loop_
_entity.id
_entity.type
_entity.pdbx_description
1 polymer ?
#
loop_
_entity_poly.entity_id
_entity_poly.type
_entity_poly.pdbx_seq_one_letter_code
_entity_poly.pdbx_strand_id
1 'polypeptide(L)'
;MPAPGVRGTGLRSLRRGAGAPVSAIARHLSVREATVYNWEAGRVRIPEHHVAALAALLGTAPEVLRHRLRAAPPAPPPAPVRPLRRLRRRTGLTQEAVARRIGTSRYRVGAWERGEVPPLWAVRRLAGVYGVPVSRVAAAAGVTAPPLLDPRRWMPGDLPHALTTLRAWTGLTQREAARRCGLHPTSLKAWEAGRTVPSARSRQRLEELYGLPDSALLAACPGA
;
A
#
# COMPACT_ATOMS: atom_id res chain seq x y z
N MET A 1 -23.60 -34.67 4.14
CA MET A 1 -22.28 -35.28 4.40
C MET A 1 -21.25 -34.56 3.53
N PRO A 2 -20.17 -33.96 4.08
CA PRO A 2 -19.11 -33.43 3.22
C PRO A 2 -18.52 -34.59 2.40
N ALA A 3 -18.32 -34.38 1.09
CA ALA A 3 -17.78 -35.40 0.22
C ALA A 3 -16.44 -35.94 0.77
N PRO A 4 -16.21 -37.26 0.78
CA PRO A 4 -14.97 -37.85 1.27
C PRO A 4 -13.78 -37.29 0.49
N GLY A 5 -12.74 -36.89 1.21
CA GLY A 5 -11.56 -36.31 0.60
C GLY A 5 -10.45 -35.94 1.59
N VAL A 6 -9.25 -35.75 1.03
CA VAL A 6 -8.03 -35.46 1.78
C VAL A 6 -7.79 -33.94 1.81
N ARG A 7 -7.22 -33.41 2.89
CA ARG A 7 -6.80 -32.00 2.91
C ARG A 7 -5.65 -31.81 1.92
N GLY A 8 -5.74 -30.79 1.08
CA GLY A 8 -4.68 -30.43 0.12
C GLY A 8 -3.56 -29.58 0.72
N THR A 9 -3.59 -29.32 2.03
CA THR A 9 -2.50 -28.64 2.74
C THR A 9 -1.20 -29.43 2.55
N GLY A 10 -0.15 -28.78 2.07
CA GLY A 10 1.13 -29.44 1.71
C GLY A 10 1.26 -29.89 0.25
N LEU A 11 0.17 -29.90 -0.54
CA LEU A 11 0.22 -30.26 -1.96
C LEU A 11 1.21 -29.37 -2.74
N ARG A 12 1.30 -28.08 -2.40
CA ARG A 12 2.24 -27.16 -3.05
C ARG A 12 3.69 -27.61 -2.92
N SER A 13 4.10 -28.06 -1.73
CA SER A 13 5.47 -28.50 -1.47
C SER A 13 5.77 -29.79 -2.23
N LEU A 14 4.85 -30.75 -2.20
CA LEU A 14 4.96 -32.01 -2.94
C LEU A 14 5.07 -31.78 -4.44
N ARG A 15 4.18 -30.93 -4.97
CA ARG A 15 4.16 -30.53 -6.37
C ARG A 15 5.47 -29.86 -6.79
N ARG A 16 6.01 -28.94 -5.99
CA ARG A 16 7.31 -28.29 -6.26
C ARG A 16 8.47 -29.27 -6.23
N GLY A 17 8.49 -30.20 -5.25
CA GLY A 17 9.49 -31.26 -5.18
C GLY A 17 9.47 -32.18 -6.40
N ALA A 18 8.29 -32.42 -6.99
CA ALA A 18 8.13 -33.18 -8.22
C ALA A 18 8.27 -32.33 -9.51
N GLY A 19 8.62 -31.04 -9.41
CA GLY A 19 8.73 -30.15 -10.58
C GLY A 19 7.42 -29.89 -11.33
N ALA A 20 6.27 -30.28 -10.79
CA ALA A 20 4.99 -30.19 -11.49
C ALA A 20 4.41 -28.75 -11.40
N PRO A 21 4.07 -28.07 -12.50
CA PRO A 21 3.33 -26.81 -12.43
C PRO A 21 1.85 -27.07 -12.07
N VAL A 22 1.16 -26.04 -11.56
CA VAL A 22 -0.29 -26.14 -11.24
C VAL A 22 -1.10 -26.55 -12.48
N SER A 23 -0.72 -26.02 -13.65
CA SER A 23 -1.33 -26.34 -14.94
C SER A 23 -1.19 -27.84 -15.31
N ALA A 24 -0.12 -28.52 -14.88
CA ALA A 24 0.04 -29.96 -15.12
C ALA A 24 -0.96 -30.78 -14.30
N ILE A 25 -1.15 -30.45 -13.03
CA ILE A 25 -2.17 -31.09 -12.18
C ILE A 25 -3.57 -30.83 -12.74
N ALA A 26 -3.86 -29.57 -13.07
CA ALA A 26 -5.15 -29.16 -13.60
C ALA A 26 -5.53 -29.95 -14.86
N ARG A 27 -4.58 -30.04 -15.81
CA ARG A 27 -4.74 -30.82 -17.05
C ARG A 27 -4.90 -32.31 -16.79
N HIS A 28 -4.02 -32.89 -15.97
CA HIS A 28 -4.02 -34.33 -15.70
C HIS A 28 -5.31 -34.81 -15.01
N LEU A 29 -5.87 -33.98 -14.13
CA LEU A 29 -7.09 -34.30 -13.39
C LEU A 29 -8.36 -33.73 -14.03
N SER A 30 -8.25 -33.04 -15.17
CA SER A 30 -9.36 -32.36 -15.85
C SER A 30 -10.15 -31.41 -14.93
N VAL A 31 -9.41 -30.62 -14.14
CA VAL A 31 -9.96 -29.57 -13.26
C VAL A 31 -9.41 -28.20 -13.63
N ARG A 32 -10.06 -27.13 -13.18
CA ARG A 32 -9.53 -25.77 -13.33
C ARG A 32 -8.33 -25.55 -12.41
N GLU A 33 -7.35 -24.74 -12.81
CA GLU A 33 -6.22 -24.36 -11.95
C GLU A 33 -6.67 -23.75 -10.62
N ALA A 34 -7.75 -22.95 -10.64
CA ALA A 34 -8.37 -22.38 -9.45
C ALA A 34 -8.75 -23.46 -8.41
N THR A 35 -9.19 -24.64 -8.86
CA THR A 35 -9.51 -25.78 -7.99
C THR A 35 -8.25 -26.29 -7.28
N VAL A 36 -7.14 -26.44 -8.01
CA VAL A 36 -5.84 -26.84 -7.43
C VAL A 36 -5.34 -25.79 -6.44
N TYR A 37 -5.44 -24.50 -6.76
CA TYR A 37 -5.10 -23.42 -5.81
C TYR A 37 -5.97 -23.46 -4.56
N ASN A 38 -7.24 -23.83 -4.66
CA ASN A 38 -8.13 -23.98 -3.51
C ASN A 38 -7.77 -25.21 -2.66
N TRP A 39 -7.32 -26.30 -3.27
CA TRP A 39 -6.75 -27.44 -2.55
C TRP A 39 -5.47 -27.07 -1.80
N GLU A 40 -4.50 -26.44 -2.49
CA GLU A 40 -3.23 -26.02 -1.89
C GLU A 40 -3.43 -25.02 -0.73
N ALA A 41 -4.42 -24.13 -0.85
CA ALA A 41 -4.77 -23.16 0.18
C ALA A 41 -5.63 -23.76 1.31
N GLY A 42 -5.99 -25.05 1.24
CA GLY A 42 -6.82 -25.73 2.22
C GLY A 42 -8.27 -25.23 2.28
N ARG A 43 -8.75 -24.51 1.26
CA ARG A 43 -10.13 -23.97 1.20
C ARG A 43 -11.16 -25.06 0.91
N VAL A 44 -10.77 -26.06 0.13
CA VAL A 44 -11.58 -27.24 -0.19
C VAL A 44 -10.71 -28.49 -0.13
N ARG A 45 -11.33 -29.64 0.15
CA ARG A 45 -10.64 -30.94 0.16
C ARG A 45 -10.41 -31.43 -1.27
N ILE A 46 -9.36 -32.22 -1.45
CA ILE A 46 -9.13 -33.00 -2.67
C ILE A 46 -10.10 -34.20 -2.61
N PRO A 47 -11.03 -34.34 -3.58
CA PRO A 47 -11.90 -35.51 -3.65
C PRO A 47 -11.09 -36.82 -3.70
N GLU A 48 -11.58 -37.86 -3.03
CA GLU A 48 -10.82 -39.12 -2.89
C GLU A 48 -10.47 -39.76 -4.25
N HIS A 49 -11.36 -39.65 -5.25
CA HIS A 49 -11.13 -40.20 -6.59
C HIS A 49 -9.97 -39.53 -7.34
N HIS A 50 -9.55 -38.32 -6.96
CA HIS A 50 -8.40 -37.64 -7.56
C HIS A 50 -7.06 -38.04 -6.95
N VAL A 51 -7.05 -38.72 -5.80
CA VAL A 51 -5.82 -39.01 -5.05
C VAL A 51 -4.88 -39.94 -5.84
N ALA A 52 -5.42 -40.99 -6.47
CA ALA A 52 -4.59 -41.95 -7.21
C ALA A 52 -3.91 -41.32 -8.43
N ALA A 53 -4.68 -40.59 -9.26
CA ALA A 53 -4.14 -39.88 -10.42
C ALA A 53 -3.14 -38.78 -10.01
N LEU A 54 -3.41 -38.06 -8.93
CA LEU A 54 -2.48 -37.07 -8.39
C LEU A 54 -1.17 -37.71 -7.91
N ALA A 55 -1.24 -38.87 -7.27
CA ALA A 55 -0.05 -39.60 -6.81
C ALA A 55 0.79 -40.08 -8.00
N ALA A 56 0.15 -40.64 -9.03
CA ALA A 56 0.81 -41.06 -10.27
C ALA A 56 1.54 -39.90 -10.94
N LEU A 57 0.90 -38.74 -11.07
CA LEU A 57 1.52 -37.54 -11.63
C LEU A 57 2.73 -37.05 -10.82
N LEU A 58 2.68 -37.18 -9.49
CA LEU A 58 3.75 -36.77 -8.59
C LEU A 58 4.84 -37.85 -8.41
N GLY A 59 4.73 -38.99 -9.11
CA GLY A 59 5.70 -40.08 -9.02
C GLY A 59 5.72 -40.75 -7.64
N THR A 60 4.57 -40.89 -6.97
CA THR A 60 4.48 -41.50 -5.64
C THR A 60 3.26 -42.43 -5.52
N ALA A 61 3.25 -43.28 -4.49
CA ALA A 61 2.11 -44.14 -4.21
C ALA A 61 0.96 -43.35 -3.55
N PRO A 62 -0.33 -43.68 -3.82
CA PRO A 62 -1.48 -42.98 -3.24
C PRO A 62 -1.47 -42.93 -1.72
N GLU A 63 -1.02 -44.00 -1.06
CA GLU A 63 -0.92 -44.13 0.40
C GLU A 63 0.12 -43.17 0.98
N VAL A 64 1.28 -43.07 0.31
CA VAL A 64 2.35 -42.15 0.66
C VAL A 64 1.90 -40.70 0.48
N LEU A 65 1.18 -40.40 -0.62
CA LEU A 65 0.60 -39.08 -0.84
C LEU A 65 -0.40 -38.73 0.28
N ARG A 66 -1.31 -39.64 0.64
CA ARG A 66 -2.27 -39.44 1.75
C ARG A 66 -1.55 -39.17 3.06
N HIS A 67 -0.56 -39.99 3.40
CA HIS A 67 0.22 -39.82 4.62
C HIS A 67 0.88 -38.43 4.65
N ARG A 68 1.56 -38.03 3.56
CA ARG A 68 2.24 -36.74 3.47
C ARG A 68 1.27 -35.55 3.54
N LEU A 69 0.10 -35.63 2.89
CA LEU A 69 -0.93 -34.59 2.95
C LEU A 69 -1.58 -34.47 4.34
N ARG A 70 -1.74 -35.58 5.06
CA ARG A 70 -2.27 -35.60 6.44
C ARG A 70 -1.24 -35.11 7.46
N ALA A 71 0.02 -35.50 7.27
CA ALA A 71 1.14 -35.10 8.12
C ALA A 71 1.63 -33.67 7.84
N ALA A 72 1.20 -33.06 6.72
CA ALA A 72 1.55 -31.69 6.41
C ALA A 72 1.08 -30.76 7.54
N PRO A 73 1.96 -29.89 8.06
CA PRO A 73 1.56 -28.95 9.10
C PRO A 73 0.40 -28.09 8.59
N PRO A 74 -0.53 -27.69 9.47
CA PRO A 74 -1.59 -26.78 9.08
C PRO A 74 -0.97 -25.54 8.43
N ALA A 75 -1.59 -25.04 7.36
CA ALA A 75 -1.13 -23.83 6.72
C ALA A 75 -1.00 -22.72 7.79
N PRO A 76 0.08 -21.94 7.80
CA PRO A 76 0.22 -20.84 8.75
C PRO A 76 -1.02 -19.95 8.62
N PRO A 77 -1.52 -19.39 9.74
CA PRO A 77 -2.66 -18.51 9.69
C PRO A 77 -2.37 -17.37 8.69
N PRO A 78 -3.38 -16.92 7.94
CA PRO A 78 -3.18 -15.84 7.00
C PRO A 78 -2.59 -14.64 7.73
N ALA A 79 -1.56 -14.03 7.14
CA ALA A 79 -0.92 -12.85 7.72
C ALA A 79 -2.00 -11.81 8.10
N PRO A 80 -1.88 -11.15 9.26
CA PRO A 80 -2.88 -10.21 9.71
C PRO A 80 -3.09 -9.14 8.64
N VAL A 81 -4.35 -8.84 8.32
CA VAL A 81 -4.67 -7.78 7.36
C VAL A 81 -4.05 -6.49 7.86
N ARG A 82 -3.16 -5.89 7.07
CA ARG A 82 -2.46 -4.66 7.44
C ARG A 82 -3.46 -3.53 7.76
N PRO A 83 -3.13 -2.63 8.72
CA PRO A 83 -4.08 -1.63 9.21
C PRO A 83 -4.69 -0.76 8.11
N LEU A 84 -3.90 -0.29 7.14
CA LEU A 84 -4.40 0.55 6.05
C LEU A 84 -5.45 -0.16 5.18
N ARG A 85 -5.24 -1.45 4.89
CA ARG A 85 -6.21 -2.29 4.16
C ARG A 85 -7.48 -2.52 4.97
N ARG A 86 -7.38 -2.62 6.30
CA ARG A 86 -8.55 -2.72 7.19
C ARG A 86 -9.37 -1.43 7.15
N LEU A 87 -8.73 -0.26 7.18
CA LEU A 87 -9.43 1.04 7.07
C LEU A 87 -10.25 1.12 5.78
N ARG A 88 -9.65 0.80 4.63
CA ARG A 88 -10.40 0.77 3.37
C ARG A 88 -11.57 -0.21 3.40
N ARG A 89 -11.37 -1.42 3.92
CA ARG A 89 -12.45 -2.44 3.94
C ARG A 89 -13.66 -2.00 4.76
N ARG A 90 -13.46 -1.24 5.83
CA ARG A 90 -14.57 -0.69 6.64
C ARG A 90 -15.44 0.31 5.88
N THR A 91 -14.92 0.94 4.83
CA THR A 91 -15.69 1.86 3.99
C THR A 91 -16.36 1.18 2.81
N GLY A 92 -16.17 -0.14 2.62
CA GLY A 92 -16.70 -0.89 1.49
C GLY A 92 -16.01 -0.57 0.15
N LEU A 93 -15.05 0.36 0.11
CA LEU A 93 -14.43 0.80 -1.14
C LEU A 93 -13.45 -0.24 -1.69
N THR A 94 -13.44 -0.39 -3.02
CA THR A 94 -12.38 -1.15 -3.72
C THR A 94 -11.09 -0.31 -3.79
N GLN A 95 -9.95 -0.96 -4.04
CA GLN A 95 -8.69 -0.24 -4.27
C GLN A 95 -8.81 0.71 -5.48
N GLU A 96 -9.54 0.28 -6.51
CA GLU A 96 -9.82 1.07 -7.72
C GLU A 96 -10.64 2.32 -7.41
N ALA A 97 -11.71 2.18 -6.59
CA ALA A 97 -12.54 3.31 -6.18
C ALA A 97 -11.74 4.33 -5.38
N VAL A 98 -10.89 3.88 -4.44
CA VAL A 98 -10.00 4.76 -3.69
C VAL A 98 -9.01 5.46 -4.62
N ALA A 99 -8.38 4.71 -5.53
CA ALA A 99 -7.39 5.24 -6.45
C ALA A 99 -7.96 6.38 -7.30
N ARG A 100 -9.16 6.18 -7.86
CA ARG A 100 -9.88 7.20 -8.62
C ARG A 100 -10.19 8.45 -7.78
N ARG A 101 -10.70 8.27 -6.56
CA ARG A 101 -11.08 9.39 -5.68
C ARG A 101 -9.88 10.25 -5.25
N ILE A 102 -8.69 9.67 -5.11
CA ILE A 102 -7.50 10.41 -4.69
C ILE A 102 -6.55 10.79 -5.85
N GLY A 103 -6.89 10.41 -7.09
CA GLY A 103 -6.12 10.70 -8.29
C GLY A 103 -4.81 9.93 -8.37
N THR A 104 -4.84 8.61 -8.20
CA THR A 104 -3.66 7.72 -8.31
C THR A 104 -4.02 6.41 -9.00
N SER A 105 -3.06 5.47 -9.10
CA SER A 105 -3.31 4.13 -9.64
C SER A 105 -3.67 3.11 -8.56
N ARG A 106 -4.49 2.13 -8.91
CA ARG A 106 -4.83 0.99 -8.04
C ARG A 106 -3.60 0.19 -7.61
N TYR A 107 -2.57 0.12 -8.47
CA TYR A 107 -1.30 -0.50 -8.14
C TYR A 107 -0.65 0.16 -6.90
N ARG A 108 -0.57 1.50 -6.87
CA ARG A 108 0.01 2.24 -5.73
C ARG A 108 -0.80 2.04 -4.45
N VAL A 109 -2.13 2.11 -4.51
CA VAL A 109 -2.98 1.80 -3.35
C VAL A 109 -2.70 0.39 -2.82
N GLY A 110 -2.58 -0.59 -3.72
CA GLY A 110 -2.23 -1.96 -3.35
C GLY A 110 -0.83 -2.07 -2.74
N ALA A 111 0.16 -1.32 -3.23
CA ALA A 111 1.51 -1.31 -2.69
C ALA A 111 1.55 -0.72 -1.27
N TRP A 112 0.83 0.38 -1.03
CA TRP A 112 0.67 0.95 0.32
C TRP A 112 -0.01 -0.02 1.29
N GLU A 113 -1.04 -0.72 0.83
CA GLU A 113 -1.71 -1.77 1.62
C GLU A 113 -0.82 -2.99 1.90
N ARG A 114 0.26 -3.17 1.14
CA ARG A 114 1.30 -4.19 1.39
C ARG A 114 2.46 -3.68 2.24
N GLY A 115 2.52 -2.39 2.53
CA GLY A 115 3.52 -1.80 3.43
C GLY A 115 4.46 -0.78 2.81
N GLU A 116 4.32 -0.45 1.54
CA GLU A 116 5.06 0.68 0.97
C GLU A 116 4.56 1.98 1.62
N VAL A 117 5.49 2.89 1.97
CA VAL A 117 5.13 4.13 2.65
C VAL A 117 4.47 5.09 1.64
N PRO A 118 3.20 5.49 1.84
CA PRO A 118 2.54 6.45 0.96
C PRO A 118 3.12 7.86 1.13
N PRO A 119 3.13 8.69 0.07
CA PRO A 119 3.50 10.10 0.20
C PRO A 119 2.46 10.87 1.04
N LEU A 120 2.87 12.00 1.63
CA LEU A 120 2.04 12.78 2.57
C LEU A 120 0.69 13.21 2.00
N TRP A 121 0.64 13.68 0.76
CA TRP A 121 -0.63 14.02 0.10
C TRP A 121 -1.58 12.83 0.01
N ALA A 122 -1.06 11.61 -0.16
CA ALA A 122 -1.88 10.42 -0.24
C ALA A 122 -2.44 10.08 1.14
N VAL A 123 -1.64 10.19 2.21
CA VAL A 123 -2.12 10.04 3.59
C VAL A 123 -3.29 11.00 3.86
N ARG A 124 -3.12 12.28 3.52
CA ARG A 124 -4.17 13.31 3.68
C ARG A 124 -5.43 13.00 2.88
N ARG A 125 -5.31 12.66 1.60
CA ARG A 125 -6.47 12.35 0.74
C ARG A 125 -7.17 11.06 1.15
N LEU A 126 -6.42 10.04 1.55
CA LEU A 126 -6.95 8.78 2.08
C LEU A 126 -7.77 9.02 3.35
N ALA A 127 -7.33 9.90 4.24
CA ALA A 127 -8.07 10.29 5.44
C ALA A 127 -9.46 10.85 5.09
N GLY A 128 -9.53 11.76 4.11
CA GLY A 128 -10.79 12.29 3.59
C GLY A 128 -11.68 11.21 2.96
N VAL A 129 -11.13 10.33 2.12
CA VAL A 129 -11.88 9.24 1.48
C VAL A 129 -12.37 8.20 2.50
N TYR A 130 -11.62 7.98 3.57
CA TYR A 130 -11.96 7.03 4.62
C TYR A 130 -12.84 7.62 5.73
N GLY A 131 -13.02 8.95 5.77
CA GLY A 131 -13.78 9.61 6.82
C GLY A 131 -13.15 9.47 8.21
N VAL A 132 -11.81 9.43 8.28
CA VAL A 132 -11.08 9.29 9.56
C VAL A 132 -10.01 10.38 9.69
N PRO A 133 -9.54 10.69 10.91
CA PRO A 133 -8.45 11.62 11.10
C PRO A 133 -7.17 11.20 10.35
N VAL A 134 -6.40 12.17 9.86
CA VAL A 134 -5.12 11.93 9.16
C VAL A 134 -4.17 11.10 10.02
N SER A 135 -4.08 11.39 11.32
CA SER A 135 -3.26 10.66 12.28
C SER A 135 -3.56 9.15 12.28
N ARG A 136 -4.83 8.77 12.10
CA ARG A 136 -5.24 7.36 12.01
C ARG A 136 -4.73 6.67 10.75
N VAL A 137 -4.75 7.36 9.61
CA VAL A 137 -4.18 6.84 8.36
C VAL A 137 -2.66 6.80 8.44
N ALA A 138 -2.03 7.83 8.99
CA ALA A 138 -0.59 7.92 9.17
C ALA A 138 -0.07 6.75 10.03
N ALA A 139 -0.66 6.51 11.20
CA ALA A 139 -0.34 5.37 12.05
C ALA A 139 -0.58 4.02 11.32
N ALA A 140 -1.67 3.90 10.57
CA ALA A 140 -1.97 2.69 9.81
C ALA A 140 -1.01 2.41 8.65
N ALA A 141 -0.36 3.45 8.14
CA ALA A 141 0.62 3.40 7.04
C ALA A 141 2.07 3.44 7.52
N GLY A 142 2.33 3.58 8.82
CA GLY A 142 3.67 3.74 9.37
C GLY A 142 4.33 5.07 9.02
N VAL A 143 3.53 6.12 8.81
CA VAL A 143 4.01 7.47 8.50
C VAL A 143 4.02 8.30 9.78
N THR A 144 5.17 8.88 10.12
CA THR A 144 5.28 9.90 11.16
C THR A 144 4.99 11.27 10.56
N ALA A 145 4.17 12.08 11.23
CA ALA A 145 3.87 13.44 10.77
C ALA A 145 5.15 14.30 10.86
N PRO A 146 5.60 14.91 9.75
CA PRO A 146 6.74 15.81 9.79
C PRO A 146 6.46 17.01 10.72
N PRO A 147 7.38 17.39 11.61
CA PRO A 147 7.20 18.53 12.51
C PRO A 147 6.91 19.83 11.76
N LEU A 148 7.51 19.99 10.56
CA LEU A 148 7.38 21.18 9.72
C LEU A 148 5.99 21.36 9.08
N LEU A 149 5.04 20.46 9.31
CA LEU A 149 3.62 20.72 9.01
C LEU A 149 2.96 21.69 9.98
N ASP A 150 3.55 21.89 11.16
CA ASP A 150 3.05 22.81 12.20
C ASP A 150 3.91 24.09 12.20
N PRO A 151 3.37 25.23 11.72
CA PRO A 151 4.12 26.49 11.63
C PRO A 151 4.62 27.01 12.98
N ARG A 152 4.00 26.60 14.09
CA ARG A 152 4.41 26.98 15.45
C ARG A 152 5.74 26.37 15.88
N ARG A 153 6.24 25.38 15.11
CA ARG A 153 7.50 24.67 15.38
C ARG A 153 8.64 25.11 14.49
N TRP A 154 8.41 26.06 13.58
CA TRP A 154 9.44 26.51 12.65
C TRP A 154 10.47 27.37 13.37
N MET A 155 11.72 27.18 12.98
CA MET A 155 12.87 27.97 13.42
C MET A 155 13.49 28.72 12.24
N PRO A 156 14.24 29.81 12.49
CA PRO A 156 14.98 30.50 11.45
C PRO A 156 15.88 29.53 10.66
N GLY A 157 15.72 29.50 9.34
CA GLY A 157 16.43 28.58 8.44
C GLY A 157 15.62 27.36 7.99
N ASP A 158 14.46 27.07 8.59
CA ASP A 158 13.61 25.94 8.19
C ASP A 158 12.88 26.15 6.87
N LEU A 159 12.85 27.39 6.35
CA LEU A 159 12.05 27.76 5.18
C LEU A 159 12.15 26.76 4.00
N PRO A 160 13.33 26.29 3.56
CA PRO A 160 13.42 25.37 2.42
C PRO A 160 12.68 24.05 2.68
N HIS A 161 12.83 23.52 3.88
CA HIS A 161 12.24 22.24 4.29
C HIS A 161 10.74 22.41 4.60
N ALA A 162 10.33 23.54 5.17
CA ALA A 162 8.93 23.88 5.40
C ALA A 162 8.16 23.95 4.07
N LEU A 163 8.69 24.67 3.08
CA LEU A 163 8.08 24.76 1.75
C LEU A 163 7.98 23.38 1.07
N THR A 164 9.05 22.59 1.13
CA THR A 164 9.06 21.23 0.57
C THR A 164 8.03 20.32 1.25
N THR A 165 7.91 20.42 2.58
CA THR A 165 6.97 19.62 3.39
C THR A 165 5.52 20.00 3.09
N LEU A 166 5.20 21.29 3.07
CA LEU A 166 3.86 21.81 2.72
C LEU A 166 3.47 21.43 1.28
N ARG A 167 4.43 21.46 0.36
CA ARG A 167 4.22 21.03 -1.02
C ARG A 167 3.97 19.52 -1.11
N ALA A 168 4.72 18.71 -0.37
CA ALA A 168 4.51 17.25 -0.31
C ALA A 168 3.16 16.89 0.33
N TRP A 169 2.71 17.67 1.31
CA TRP A 169 1.41 17.54 1.98
C TRP A 169 0.22 17.88 1.07
N THR A 170 0.35 18.94 0.28
CA THR A 170 -0.67 19.34 -0.70
C THR A 170 -0.65 18.45 -1.95
N GLY A 171 0.52 17.88 -2.28
CA GLY A 171 0.74 17.05 -3.46
C GLY A 171 1.01 17.86 -4.71
N LEU A 172 1.46 19.11 -4.56
CA LEU A 172 1.78 19.98 -5.68
C LEU A 172 3.20 19.71 -6.19
N THR A 173 3.42 19.92 -7.48
CA THR A 173 4.79 20.02 -8.02
C THR A 173 5.31 21.44 -7.83
N GLN A 174 6.62 21.65 -7.95
CA GLN A 174 7.19 23.02 -7.88
C GLN A 174 6.55 23.93 -8.94
N ARG A 175 6.36 23.42 -10.16
CA ARG A 175 5.69 24.15 -11.24
C ARG A 175 4.25 24.50 -10.88
N GLU A 176 3.52 23.57 -10.28
CA GLU A 176 2.12 23.79 -9.90
C GLU A 176 1.98 24.83 -8.79
N ALA A 177 2.77 24.71 -7.72
CA ALA A 177 2.76 25.65 -6.61
C ALA A 177 3.18 27.05 -7.07
N ALA A 178 4.25 27.17 -7.86
CA ALA A 178 4.68 28.44 -8.42
C ALA A 178 3.58 29.08 -9.29
N ARG A 179 2.96 28.29 -10.18
CA ARG A 179 1.85 28.77 -11.03
C ARG A 179 0.67 29.29 -10.21
N ARG A 180 0.26 28.58 -9.16
CA ARG A 180 -0.85 29.02 -8.28
C ARG A 180 -0.54 30.31 -7.53
N CYS A 181 0.72 30.55 -7.19
CA CYS A 181 1.17 31.81 -6.60
C CYS A 181 1.50 32.89 -7.65
N GLY A 182 1.29 32.65 -8.96
CA GLY A 182 1.72 33.58 -10.00
C GLY A 182 3.21 33.89 -9.98
N LEU A 183 4.04 32.87 -9.73
CA LEU A 183 5.50 32.92 -9.63
C LEU A 183 6.16 32.09 -10.73
N HIS A 184 7.43 32.39 -11.01
CA HIS A 184 8.22 31.55 -11.90
C HIS A 184 8.68 30.26 -11.19
N PRO A 185 8.63 29.07 -11.83
CA PRO A 185 9.02 27.80 -11.19
C PRO A 185 10.44 27.76 -10.64
N THR A 186 11.38 28.51 -11.25
CA THR A 186 12.77 28.57 -10.77
C THR A 186 12.91 29.27 -9.43
N SER A 187 12.03 30.23 -9.11
CA SER A 187 12.01 30.93 -7.82
C SER A 187 11.72 29.94 -6.70
N LEU A 188 10.64 29.15 -6.83
CA LEU A 188 10.30 28.15 -5.82
C LEU A 188 11.38 27.08 -5.68
N LYS A 189 11.97 26.63 -6.79
CA LYS A 189 13.11 25.71 -6.77
C LYS A 189 14.34 26.30 -6.06
N ALA A 190 14.58 27.60 -6.14
CA ALA A 190 15.67 28.27 -5.45
C ALA A 190 15.42 28.38 -3.94
N TRP A 191 14.17 28.66 -3.54
CA TRP A 191 13.78 28.73 -2.13
C TRP A 191 13.76 27.36 -1.44
N GLU A 192 13.21 26.33 -2.09
CA GLU A 192 13.24 24.94 -1.57
C GLU A 192 14.67 24.38 -1.47
N ALA A 193 15.63 24.98 -2.18
CA ALA A 193 17.04 24.63 -2.10
C ALA A 193 17.85 25.56 -1.18
N GLY A 194 17.20 26.52 -0.50
CA GLY A 194 17.86 27.47 0.41
C GLY A 194 18.81 28.47 -0.25
N ARG A 195 18.79 28.61 -1.59
CA ARG A 195 19.70 29.52 -2.31
C ARG A 195 19.31 30.99 -2.19
N THR A 196 18.02 31.26 -2.03
CA THR A 196 17.45 32.61 -1.91
C THR A 196 16.24 32.58 -1.00
N VAL A 197 15.76 33.74 -0.60
CA VAL A 197 14.54 33.91 0.20
C VAL A 197 13.43 34.61 -0.60
N PRO A 198 12.15 34.24 -0.39
CA PRO A 198 11.02 34.90 -1.02
C PRO A 198 10.82 36.32 -0.48
N SER A 199 10.38 37.23 -1.35
CA SER A 199 9.95 38.58 -0.93
C SER A 199 8.71 38.51 -0.04
N ALA A 200 8.39 39.60 0.68
CA ALA A 200 7.19 39.71 1.51
C ALA A 200 5.91 39.34 0.74
N ARG A 201 5.73 39.89 -0.48
CA ARG A 201 4.61 39.56 -1.37
C ARG A 201 4.57 38.09 -1.76
N SER A 202 5.73 37.46 -1.97
CA SER A 202 5.80 36.04 -2.36
C SER A 202 5.48 35.13 -1.18
N ARG A 203 5.89 35.50 0.04
CA ARG A 203 5.52 34.80 1.27
C ARG A 203 4.02 34.82 1.50
N GLN A 204 3.39 35.99 1.40
CA GLN A 204 1.93 36.11 1.54
C GLN A 204 1.18 35.15 0.59
N ARG A 205 1.58 35.10 -0.69
CA ARG A 205 0.95 34.19 -1.67
C ARG A 205 1.18 32.70 -1.35
N LEU A 206 2.30 32.36 -0.73
CA LEU A 206 2.57 30.98 -0.28
C LEU A 206 1.78 30.65 0.99
N GLU A 207 1.64 31.61 1.90
CA GLU A 207 0.80 31.49 3.10
C GLU A 207 -0.67 31.25 2.72
N GLU A 208 -1.20 32.05 1.79
CA GLU A 208 -2.53 31.85 1.20
C GLU A 208 -2.66 30.47 0.53
N LEU A 209 -1.69 30.07 -0.30
CA LEU A 209 -1.72 28.77 -0.98
C LEU A 209 -1.78 27.59 0.01
N TYR A 210 -1.05 27.67 1.12
CA TYR A 210 -0.94 26.60 2.10
C TYR A 210 -1.89 26.75 3.29
N GLY A 211 -2.69 27.82 3.35
CA GLY A 211 -3.62 28.10 4.45
C GLY A 211 -2.91 28.37 5.78
N LEU A 212 -1.77 29.07 5.71
CA LEU A 212 -0.97 29.43 6.88
C LEU A 212 -1.48 30.74 7.51
N PRO A 213 -1.22 30.97 8.81
CA PRO A 213 -1.43 32.28 9.41
C PRO A 213 -0.56 33.35 8.73
N ASP A 214 -1.03 34.60 8.77
CA ASP A 214 -0.32 35.75 8.23
C ASP A 214 1.10 35.84 8.81
N SER A 215 2.09 36.06 7.94
CA SER A 215 3.50 36.19 8.29
C SER A 215 4.14 34.94 8.93
N ALA A 216 3.47 33.78 8.94
CA ALA A 216 4.03 32.55 9.50
C ALA A 216 5.36 32.14 8.84
N LEU A 217 5.55 32.40 7.54
CA LEU A 217 6.81 32.06 6.85
C LEU A 217 7.99 32.93 7.30
N LEU A 218 7.74 34.08 7.94
CA LEU A 218 8.81 34.91 8.51
C LEU A 218 9.60 34.13 9.55
N ALA A 219 8.94 33.39 10.44
CA ALA A 219 9.60 32.60 11.49
C ALA A 219 10.57 31.53 10.94
N ALA A 220 10.35 31.07 9.70
CA ALA A 220 11.19 30.08 9.05
C ALA A 220 12.33 30.72 8.22
N CYS A 221 12.26 32.02 7.92
CA CYS A 221 13.29 32.71 7.15
C CYS A 221 14.62 32.76 7.93
N PRO A 222 15.77 32.65 7.25
CA PRO A 222 17.06 32.87 7.89
C PRO A 222 17.15 34.33 8.37
N GLY A 223 17.61 34.54 9.62
CA GLY A 223 17.80 35.87 10.20
C GLY A 223 16.52 36.60 10.62
N ALA A 224 15.43 35.86 10.85
CA ALA A 224 14.21 36.36 11.49
C ALA A 224 14.32 36.36 13.01
#